data_AF-A0AAV5BFZ3-F1
#
_entry.id   AF-A0AAV5BFZ3-F1
#
_cell.length_a   1.000
_cell.length_b   1.000
_cell.length_c   1.000
_cell.angle_alpha   90.00
_cell.angle_beta   90.00
_cell.angle_gamma   90.00
#
_symmetry.space_group_name_H-M   'P 1'
#
loop_
_entity.id
_entity.type
_entity.pdbx_description
1 polymer ?
#
loop_
_entity_poly.entity_id
_entity_poly.type
_entity_poly.pdbx_seq_one_letter_code
_entity_poly.pdbx_strand_id
1 'polypeptide(L)'
;MTKSDLMAKLTAALGASAAGDEILKEVFADGEEISEEGLEERLRALNALSADYQKDGNEEMLDLTNKKIVLVQKAVDLLKED
;
A
#
# COMPACT_ATOMS: atom_id res chain seq x y z
N MET A 1 6.36 7.28 -14.98
CA MET A 1 7.10 6.21 -14.27
C MET A 1 6.65 4.83 -14.71
N THR A 2 7.53 3.83 -14.74
CA THR A 2 7.13 2.43 -14.99
C THR A 2 6.73 1.71 -13.70
N LYS A 3 5.94 0.63 -13.77
CA LYS A 3 5.64 -0.22 -12.60
C LYS A 3 6.92 -0.69 -11.90
N SER A 4 7.97 -1.01 -12.66
CA SER A 4 9.26 -1.43 -12.10
C SER A 4 9.93 -0.31 -11.29
N ASP A 5 9.90 0.93 -11.77
CA ASP A 5 10.49 2.08 -11.06
C ASP A 5 9.72 2.40 -9.78
N LEU A 6 8.39 2.34 -9.84
CA LEU A 6 7.53 2.51 -8.68
C LEU A 6 7.87 1.47 -7.61
N MET A 7 7.89 0.19 -7.97
CA MET A 7 8.19 -0.91 -7.04
C MET A 7 9.59 -0.78 -6.44
N ALA A 8 10.60 -0.36 -7.21
CA ALA A 8 11.94 -0.12 -6.70
C ALA A 8 11.97 1.01 -5.65
N LYS A 9 11.27 2.13 -5.91
CA LYS A 9 11.15 3.24 -4.96
C LYS A 9 10.42 2.84 -3.67
N LEU A 10 9.34 2.05 -3.79
CA LEU A 10 8.59 1.57 -2.64
C LEU A 10 9.39 0.55 -1.81
N THR A 11 10.12 -0.36 -2.47
CA THR A 11 11.00 -1.33 -1.80
C THR A 11 12.12 -0.62 -1.02
N ALA A 12 12.70 0.43 -1.61
CA ALA A 12 13.68 1.27 -0.93
C ALA A 12 13.08 2.00 0.28
N ALA A 13 11.84 2.51 0.17
CA ALA A 13 11.15 3.20 1.25
C ALA A 13 10.80 2.30 2.43
N LEU A 14 10.49 1.02 2.17
CA LEU A 14 10.20 0.02 3.20
C LEU A 14 11.44 -0.62 3.83
N GLY A 15 12.63 -0.26 3.34
CA GLY A 15 13.90 -0.76 3.86
C GLY A 15 14.06 -2.27 3.69
N ALA A 16 13.99 -2.76 2.44
CA ALA A 16 14.40 -4.12 2.00
C ALA A 16 14.30 -5.22 3.07
N SER A 17 13.13 -5.33 3.71
CA SER A 17 12.87 -6.26 4.80
C SER A 17 11.85 -7.29 4.35
N ALA A 18 11.94 -8.51 4.87
CA ALA A 18 11.01 -9.59 4.49
C ALA A 18 9.54 -9.20 4.74
N ALA A 19 9.26 -8.51 5.85
CA ALA A 19 7.92 -8.01 6.16
C ALA A 19 7.46 -6.90 5.19
N GLY A 20 8.36 -6.01 4.77
CA GLY A 20 8.07 -5.00 3.75
C GLY A 20 7.77 -5.61 2.39
N ASP A 21 8.53 -6.63 2.00
CA ASP A 21 8.35 -7.36 0.74
C ASP A 21 7.03 -8.13 0.69
N GLU A 22 6.62 -8.73 1.81
CA GLU A 22 5.30 -9.39 1.93
C GLU A 22 4.16 -8.37 1.76
N ILE A 23 4.24 -7.22 2.41
CA ILE A 23 3.24 -6.15 2.27
C ILE A 23 3.21 -5.62 0.83
N LEU A 24 4.38 -5.42 0.20
CA LEU A 24 4.48 -5.02 -1.20
C LEU A 24 3.78 -6.01 -2.14
N LYS A 25 4.00 -7.31 -1.95
CA LYS A 25 3.36 -8.37 -2.75
C LYS A 25 1.86 -8.45 -2.51
N GLU A 26 1.42 -8.26 -1.27
CA GLU A 26 -0.01 -8.22 -0.94
C GLU A 26 -0.72 -7.00 -1.54
N VAL A 27 -0.04 -5.85 -1.58
CA VAL A 27 -0.61 -4.59 -2.09
C VAL A 27 -0.48 -4.45 -3.60
N PHE A 28 0.53 -5.07 -4.22
CA PHE A 28 0.78 -4.98 -5.65
C PHE A 28 0.97 -6.39 -6.22
N ALA A 29 -0.14 -7.10 -6.39
CA ALA A 29 -0.10 -8.43 -6.97
C ALA A 29 0.46 -8.40 -8.41
N ASP A 30 1.08 -9.52 -8.79
CA ASP A 30 1.55 -9.70 -10.16
C ASP A 30 0.39 -9.61 -11.15
N GLY A 31 0.59 -8.88 -12.25
CA GLY A 31 -0.44 -8.65 -13.28
C GLY A 31 -1.43 -7.53 -12.98
N GLU A 32 -1.42 -6.92 -11.80
CA GLU A 32 -2.30 -5.78 -11.51
C GLU A 32 -1.80 -4.50 -12.19
N GLU A 33 -2.68 -3.82 -12.91
CA GLU A 33 -2.41 -2.50 -13.50
C GLU A 33 -2.42 -1.45 -12.38
N ILE A 34 -1.32 -0.70 -12.25
CA ILE A 34 -1.20 0.34 -11.24
C ILE A 34 -1.56 1.67 -11.88
N SER A 35 -2.73 2.20 -11.53
CA SER A 35 -3.17 3.54 -11.88
C SER A 35 -3.37 4.39 -10.62
N GLU A 36 -3.28 5.71 -10.78
CA GLU A 36 -3.56 6.64 -9.67
C GLU A 36 -4.97 6.44 -9.12
N GLU A 37 -5.98 6.39 -10.00
CA GLU A 37 -7.37 6.17 -9.62
C GLU A 37 -7.57 4.84 -8.87
N GLY A 38 -6.98 3.75 -9.35
CA GLY A 38 -7.08 2.45 -8.68
C GLY A 38 -6.41 2.43 -7.31
N LEU A 39 -5.30 3.16 -7.15
CA LEU A 39 -4.64 3.31 -5.85
C LEU A 39 -5.44 4.21 -4.91
N GLU A 40 -6.06 5.28 -5.39
CA GLU A 40 -6.93 6.14 -4.58
C GLU A 40 -8.19 5.39 -4.12
N GLU A 41 -8.79 4.57 -4.97
CA GLU A 41 -9.90 3.68 -4.59
C GLU A 41 -9.46 2.66 -3.53
N ARG A 42 -8.31 2.00 -3.74
CA ARG A 42 -7.75 1.07 -2.75
C ARG A 42 -7.45 1.77 -1.43
N LEU A 43 -6.94 2.99 -1.46
CA LEU A 43 -6.70 3.80 -0.26
C LEU A 43 -7.99 4.07 0.50
N ARG A 44 -9.09 4.43 -0.19
CA ARG A 44 -10.40 4.62 0.45
C ARG A 44 -10.91 3.33 1.09
N ALA A 45 -10.79 2.19 0.40
CA ALA A 45 -11.19 0.90 0.92
C ALA A 45 -10.40 0.49 2.17
N LEU A 46 -9.07 0.69 2.16
CA LEU A 46 -8.21 0.40 3.30
C LEU A 46 -8.52 1.30 4.51
N ASN A 47 -8.82 2.58 4.28
CA ASN A 47 -9.24 3.50 5.37
C ASN A 47 -10.60 3.12 5.97
N ALA A 48 -11.53 2.58 5.17
CA ALA A 48 -12.78 2.04 5.69
C ALA A 48 -12.53 0.79 6.55
N LEU A 49 -11.69 -0.13 6.05
CA LEU A 49 -11.30 -1.34 6.79
C LEU A 49 -10.57 -1.03 8.10
N SER A 50 -9.69 -0.03 8.13
CA SER A 50 -9.00 0.35 9.37
C SER A 50 -9.97 0.87 10.42
N ALA A 51 -10.99 1.65 10.03
CA ALA A 51 -12.03 2.11 10.93
C ALA A 51 -12.85 0.94 11.50
N ASP A 52 -13.17 -0.07 10.68
CA ASP A 52 -13.86 -1.28 11.12
C ASP A 52 -12.99 -2.10 12.10
N TYR A 53 -11.72 -2.34 11.78
CA TYR A 53 -10.81 -3.06 12.68
C TYR A 53 -10.56 -2.32 14.00
N GLN A 54 -10.48 -0.99 13.95
CA GLN A 54 -10.38 -0.17 15.16
C GLN A 54 -11.62 -0.31 16.05
N LYS A 55 -12.82 -0.32 15.44
CA LYS A 55 -14.09 -0.51 16.16
C LYS A 55 -14.21 -1.91 16.76
N ASP A 56 -13.76 -2.92 16.04
CA ASP A 56 -13.80 -4.33 16.46
C ASP A 56 -12.69 -4.70 17.46
N GLY A 57 -11.74 -3.78 17.72
CA GLY A 57 -10.61 -4.01 18.62
C GLY A 57 -9.58 -5.01 18.04
N ASN A 58 -9.55 -5.18 16.72
CA ASN A 58 -8.62 -6.09 16.06
C ASN A 58 -7.29 -5.37 15.76
N GLU A 59 -6.44 -5.26 16.78
CA GLU A 59 -5.19 -4.50 16.73
C GLU A 59 -4.20 -5.04 15.67
N GLU A 60 -4.14 -6.36 15.49
CA GLU A 60 -3.25 -6.97 14.49
C GLU A 60 -3.66 -6.60 13.06
N MET A 61 -4.96 -6.73 12.75
CA MET A 61 -5.47 -6.37 11.44
C MET A 61 -5.42 -4.85 11.21
N LEU A 62 -5.61 -4.05 12.26
CA LEU A 62 -5.46 -2.59 12.21
C LEU A 62 -4.02 -2.19 11.87
N ASP A 63 -3.01 -2.76 12.55
CA ASP A 63 -1.60 -2.47 12.29
C ASP A 63 -1.21 -2.86 10.85
N LEU A 64 -1.60 -4.05 10.39
CA LEU A 64 -1.36 -4.49 9.02
C LEU A 64 -2.04 -3.57 8.00
N THR A 65 -3.30 -3.19 8.23
CA THR A 65 -4.04 -2.31 7.34
C THR A 65 -3.41 -0.92 7.27
N ASN A 66 -2.96 -0.37 8.39
CA ASN A 66 -2.27 0.92 8.43
C ASN A 66 -0.95 0.89 7.66
N LYS A 67 -0.19 -0.22 7.73
CA LYS A 67 1.01 -0.38 6.90
C LYS A 67 0.68 -0.39 5.40
N LYS A 68 -0.40 -1.06 5.01
CA LYS A 68 -0.89 -1.04 3.61
C LYS A 68 -1.32 0.36 3.17
N ILE A 69 -2.01 1.11 4.03
CA ILE A 69 -2.42 2.50 3.77
C ILE A 69 -1.19 3.38 3.48
N VAL A 70 -0.18 3.32 4.34
CA VAL A 70 1.05 4.10 4.16
C VAL A 70 1.74 3.76 2.85
N LEU A 71 1.79 2.48 2.49
CA LEU A 71 2.39 2.02 1.24
C LEU A 71 1.62 2.53 0.00
N VAL A 72 0.30 2.40 0.00
CA VAL A 72 -0.56 2.86 -1.11
C VAL A 72 -0.50 4.38 -1.24
N GLN A 73 -0.56 5.12 -0.13
CA GLN A 73 -0.41 6.57 -0.13
C GLN A 73 0.93 6.98 -0.75
N LYS A 74 2.02 6.32 -0.35
CA LYS A 74 3.34 6.60 -0.92
C LYS A 74 3.39 6.33 -2.42
N ALA A 75 2.69 5.29 -2.89
CA ALA A 75 2.60 5.00 -4.32
C ALA A 75 1.84 6.08 -5.09
N VAL A 76 0.72 6.59 -4.55
CA VAL A 76 -0.02 7.73 -5.10
C VAL A 76 0.86 8.97 -5.17
N ASP A 77 1.56 9.30 -4.08
CA ASP A 77 2.43 10.48 -4.01
C ASP A 77 3.55 10.39 -5.06
N LEU A 78 4.17 9.22 -5.21
CA LEU A 78 5.21 8.99 -6.21
C LEU A 78 4.68 9.17 -7.64
N LEU A 79 3.46 8.70 -7.93
CA LEU A 79 2.85 8.90 -9.26
C LEU A 79 2.52 10.37 -9.54
N LYS A 80 2.30 11.19 -8.51
CA LYS A 80 2.06 12.64 -8.62
C LYS A 80 3.34 13.48 -8.74
N GLU A 81 4.48 12.92 -8.36
CA GLU A 81 5.80 13.56 -8.46
C GLU A 81 6.45 13.42 -9.85
N ASP A 82 5.88 12.63 -10.75
CA ASP A 82 6.40 12.32 -12.09
C ASP A 82 5.51 12.90 -13.21
#